data_AF-A0A924CAY1-F1
#
_entry.id   AF-A0A924CAY1-F1
#
_cell.length_a   1.000
_cell.length_b   1.000
_cell.length_c   1.000
_cell.angle_alpha   90.00
_cell.angle_beta   90.00
_cell.angle_gamma   90.00
#
_symmetry.space_group_name_H-M   'P 1'
#
loop_
_entity.id
_entity.type
_entity.pdbx_description
1 polymer ?
#
loop_
_entity_poly.entity_id
_entity_poly.type
_entity_poly.pdbx_seq_one_letter_code
_entity_poly.pdbx_strand_id
1 'polypeptide(L)'
;MTPSGSDPVDELALADLRRVVSALAAQVATLQDAVDRLTIENAALKGENIALKDEIARLKGLPPRPKFKVKPSGMEQATSKPVGKKGRRRGRGSLRDRLSVTSEVKLKASVPPGSR
;
A
#
# COMPACT_ATOMS: atom_id res chain seq x y z
N MET A 1 10.49 50.48 8.81
CA MET A 1 11.36 49.74 9.76
C MET A 1 10.50 48.67 10.39
N THR A 2 10.60 47.43 9.90
CA THR A 2 9.93 46.28 10.51
C THR A 2 10.78 45.78 11.67
N PRO A 3 10.21 45.47 12.84
CA PRO A 3 10.99 44.96 13.96
C PRO A 3 11.53 43.58 13.56
N SER A 4 12.83 43.38 13.76
CA SER A 4 13.50 42.09 13.70
C SER A 4 12.73 41.12 14.59
N GLY A 5 12.14 40.08 14.01
CA GLY A 5 11.66 38.93 14.78
C GLY A 5 12.88 38.18 15.28
N SER A 6 13.33 38.46 16.50
CA SER A 6 14.26 37.60 17.22
C SER A 6 13.59 36.24 17.41
N ASP A 7 14.29 35.16 17.08
CA ASP A 7 13.80 33.84 17.47
C ASP A 7 13.78 33.78 19.01
N PRO A 8 12.73 33.23 19.64
CA PRO A 8 12.63 33.16 21.10
C PRO A 8 13.78 32.34 21.73
N VAL A 9 14.48 31.56 20.91
CA VAL A 9 15.67 30.79 21.30
C VAL A 9 16.93 31.65 21.38
N ASP A 10 16.99 32.75 20.61
CA ASP A 10 18.12 33.68 20.61
C ASP A 10 18.14 34.57 21.87
N GLU A 11 16.98 34.75 22.51
CA GLU A 11 16.83 35.54 23.74
C GLU A 11 17.13 34.72 25.01
N LEU A 12 17.25 33.39 24.89
CA LEU A 12 17.53 32.51 26.01
C LEU A 12 19.01 32.60 26.43
N ALA A 13 19.24 32.70 27.74
CA ALA A 13 20.59 32.61 28.27
C ALA A 13 21.20 31.24 27.93
N LEU A 14 22.51 31.21 27.66
CA LEU A 14 23.24 29.99 27.30
C LEU A 14 23.03 28.84 28.31
N ALA A 15 22.88 29.16 29.60
CA ALA A 15 22.60 28.18 30.64
C ALA A 15 21.22 27.52 30.47
N ASP A 16 20.20 28.27 30.09
CA ASP A 16 18.85 27.77 29.87
C ASP A 16 18.77 26.94 28.59
N LEU A 17 19.45 27.37 27.52
CA LEU A 17 19.59 26.59 26.31
C LEU A 17 20.24 25.22 26.59
N ARG A 18 21.31 25.18 27.40
CA ARG A 18 21.97 23.92 27.81
C ARG A 18 21.02 23.01 28.59
N ARG A 19 20.19 23.56 29.48
CA ARG A 19 19.18 22.80 30.23
C ARG A 19 18.13 22.20 29.30
N VAL A 20 17.59 22.99 28.37
CA VAL A 20 16.59 22.53 27.39
C VAL A 20 17.17 21.44 26.50
N VAL A 21 18.39 21.62 25.96
CA VAL A 21 19.06 20.61 25.13
C VAL A 21 19.27 19.31 25.91
N SER A 22 19.68 19.39 27.18
CA SER A 22 19.87 18.21 28.03
C SER A 22 18.54 17.47 28.28
N ALA A 23 17.46 18.22 28.53
CA ALA A 23 16.13 17.65 28.72
C ALA A 23 15.60 17.00 27.44
N LEU A 24 15.78 17.65 26.28
CA LEU A 24 15.42 17.10 24.98
C LEU A 24 16.22 15.84 24.65
N ALA A 25 17.53 15.83 24.91
CA ALA A 25 18.36 14.64 24.72
C ALA A 25 17.88 13.45 25.57
N ALA A 26 17.50 13.70 26.82
CA ALA A 26 16.90 12.68 27.68
C ALA A 26 15.55 12.19 27.12
N GLN A 27 14.68 13.09 26.66
CA GLN A 27 13.40 12.71 26.05
C GLN A 27 13.60 11.88 24.78
N VAL A 28 14.54 12.26 23.90
CA VAL A 28 14.85 11.50 22.68
C VAL A 28 15.32 10.09 23.04
N ALA A 29 16.19 9.93 24.04
CA ALA A 29 16.60 8.60 24.50
C ALA A 29 15.41 7.76 24.98
N THR A 30 14.54 8.34 25.81
CA THR A 30 13.34 7.61 26.30
C THR A 30 12.37 7.24 25.19
N LEU A 31 12.21 8.10 24.18
CA LEU A 31 11.35 7.81 23.02
C LEU A 31 11.96 6.74 22.14
N GLN A 32 13.28 6.73 21.96
CA GLN A 32 13.98 5.68 21.22
C GLN A 32 13.80 4.32 21.88
N ASP A 33 13.99 4.23 23.20
CA ASP A 33 13.77 2.99 23.95
C ASP A 33 12.32 2.48 23.83
N ALA A 34 11.35 3.40 23.89
CA ALA A 34 9.94 3.06 23.72
C ALA A 34 9.63 2.56 22.30
N VAL A 35 10.20 3.20 21.28
CA VAL A 35 10.08 2.76 19.87
C VAL A 35 10.70 1.38 19.69
N ASP A 36 11.90 1.15 20.20
CA ASP A 36 12.59 -0.14 20.08
C ASP A 36 11.78 -1.25 20.75
N ARG A 37 11.26 -0.99 21.96
CA ARG A 37 10.36 -1.93 22.64
C ARG A 37 9.11 -2.24 21.81
N LEU A 38 8.43 -1.21 21.30
CA LEU A 38 7.21 -1.39 20.51
C LEU A 38 7.47 -2.09 19.18
N THR A 39 8.62 -1.86 18.54
CA THR A 39 8.97 -2.55 17.29
C THR A 39 9.18 -4.05 17.51
N ILE A 40 9.84 -4.43 18.62
CA ILE A 40 10.02 -5.82 19.03
C ILE A 40 8.67 -6.48 19.31
N GLU A 41 7.82 -5.84 20.13
CA GLU A 41 6.50 -6.36 20.47
C GLU A 41 5.60 -6.50 19.22
N ASN A 42 5.62 -5.51 18.34
CA ASN A 42 4.85 -5.56 17.09
C ASN A 42 5.33 -6.69 16.16
N ALA A 43 6.64 -6.94 16.11
CA ALA A 43 7.19 -8.05 15.34
C ALA A 43 6.76 -9.41 15.91
N ALA A 44 6.78 -9.57 17.23
CA ALA A 44 6.30 -10.77 17.91
C ALA A 44 4.80 -11.02 17.63
N LEU A 45 3.96 -10.00 17.85
CA LEU A 45 2.51 -10.07 17.60
C LEU A 45 2.19 -10.38 16.13
N LYS A 46 2.94 -9.81 15.18
CA LYS A 46 2.79 -10.14 13.76
C LYS A 46 3.11 -11.61 13.48
N GLY A 47 4.15 -12.15 14.10
CA GLY A 47 4.51 -13.57 14.01
C GLY A 47 3.39 -14.47 14.53
N GLU A 48 2.90 -14.21 15.74
CA GLU A 48 1.78 -14.95 16.34
C GLU A 48 0.51 -14.86 15.51
N ASN A 49 0.18 -13.66 15.00
CA ASN A 49 -1.00 -13.46 14.17
C ASN A 49 -0.94 -14.26 12.87
N ILE A 50 0.24 -14.39 12.26
CA ILE A 50 0.44 -15.25 11.08
C ILE A 50 0.20 -16.71 11.45
N ALA A 51 0.80 -17.20 12.54
CA ALA A 51 0.62 -18.58 12.99
C ALA A 51 -0.85 -18.90 13.29
N LEU A 52 -1.57 -18.01 13.97
CA LEU A 52 -3.00 -18.17 14.24
C LEU A 52 -3.84 -18.15 12.97
N LYS A 53 -3.52 -17.29 11.99
CA LYS A 53 -4.21 -17.27 10.70
C LYS A 53 -4.01 -18.56 9.93
N ASP A 54 -2.80 -19.12 9.94
CA ASP A 54 -2.50 -20.38 9.29
C ASP A 54 -3.24 -21.55 9.97
N GLU A 55 -3.32 -21.55 11.30
CA GLU A 55 -4.08 -22.55 12.06
C GLU A 55 -5.60 -22.44 11.79
N ILE A 56 -6.14 -21.22 11.73
CA ILE A 56 -7.55 -21.00 11.35
C ILE A 56 -7.82 -21.52 9.94
N ALA A 57 -6.92 -21.27 8.99
CA ALA A 57 -7.06 -21.76 7.62
C ALA A 57 -7.06 -23.29 7.57
N ARG A 58 -6.16 -23.94 8.30
CA ARG A 58 -6.11 -25.41 8.45
C ARG A 58 -7.43 -25.95 9.00
N LEU A 59 -7.92 -25.38 10.10
CA LEU A 59 -9.17 -25.80 10.74
C LEU A 59 -10.39 -25.62 9.83
N LYS A 60 -10.40 -24.56 9.02
CA LYS A 60 -11.49 -24.27 8.10
C LYS A 60 -11.33 -24.94 6.72
N GLY A 61 -10.29 -25.75 6.51
CA GLY A 61 -10.03 -26.43 5.24
C GLY A 61 -9.71 -25.47 4.07
N LEU A 62 -9.25 -24.26 4.34
CA LEU A 62 -8.79 -23.34 3.30
C LEU A 62 -7.43 -23.79 2.75
N PRO A 63 -7.11 -23.45 1.48
CA PRO A 63 -5.79 -23.69 0.94
C PRO A 63 -4.72 -22.97 1.78
N PRO A 64 -3.51 -23.56 1.88
CA PRO A 64 -2.44 -23.00 2.70
C PRO A 64 -2.04 -21.62 2.21
N ARG A 65 -1.58 -20.77 3.14
CA ARG A 65 -1.13 -19.42 2.82
C ARG A 65 -0.04 -19.48 1.73
N PRO A 66 -0.24 -18.79 0.59
CA PRO A 66 0.70 -18.84 -0.51
C PRO A 66 2.05 -18.24 -0.08
N LYS A 67 3.14 -19.00 -0.30
CA LYS A 67 4.51 -18.58 -0.06
C LYS A 67 4.97 -17.66 -1.20
N PHE A 68 4.34 -16.50 -1.34
CA PHE A 68 4.86 -15.49 -2.27
C PHE A 68 6.20 -15.01 -1.71
N LYS A 69 7.29 -15.26 -2.45
CA LYS A 69 8.51 -14.46 -2.27
C LYS A 69 8.09 -13.01 -2.37
N VAL A 70 8.45 -12.18 -1.38
CA VAL A 70 8.06 -10.77 -1.26
C VAL A 70 8.51 -10.02 -2.52
N LYS A 71 7.71 -10.11 -3.57
CA LYS A 71 7.80 -9.26 -4.75
C LYS A 71 7.13 -7.97 -4.34
N PRO A 72 7.75 -6.80 -4.56
CA PRO A 72 7.06 -5.54 -4.37
C PRO A 72 5.73 -5.61 -5.13
N SER A 73 4.66 -5.14 -4.50
CA SER A 73 3.30 -5.15 -5.02
C SER A 73 3.16 -4.39 -6.35
N GLY A 74 4.23 -3.74 -6.82
CA GLY A 74 4.26 -2.93 -8.03
C GLY A 74 3.63 -1.54 -7.80
N MET A 75 2.98 -1.34 -6.65
CA MET A 75 2.43 -0.07 -6.23
C MET A 75 3.53 0.96 -5.92
N GLU A 76 4.69 0.50 -5.46
CA GLU A 76 5.87 1.37 -5.27
C GLU A 76 6.32 2.05 -6.57
N GLN A 77 6.04 1.47 -7.74
CA GLN A 77 6.37 2.10 -9.03
C GLN A 77 5.41 3.24 -9.40
N ALA A 78 4.17 3.22 -8.86
CA ALA A 78 3.21 4.30 -9.04
C ALA A 78 3.52 5.48 -8.12
N THR A 79 4.02 5.20 -6.91
CA THR A 79 4.35 6.22 -5.91
C THR A 79 5.74 6.85 -6.13
N SER A 80 6.68 6.14 -6.75
CA SER A 80 8.05 6.62 -6.99
C SER A 80 8.22 7.48 -8.25
N LYS A 81 7.23 7.53 -9.15
CA LYS A 81 7.31 8.34 -10.36
C LYS A 81 6.81 9.76 -10.07
N PRO A 82 7.57 10.81 -10.40
CA PRO A 82 7.04 12.17 -10.40
C PRO A 82 5.83 12.26 -11.34
N VAL A 83 4.89 13.17 -11.08
CA VAL A 83 3.68 13.39 -11.89
C VAL A 83 4.07 13.85 -13.29
N GLY A 84 4.47 12.90 -14.13
CA GLY A 84 4.89 13.12 -15.51
C GLY A 84 3.67 13.35 -16.39
N LYS A 85 3.81 14.28 -17.34
CA LYS A 85 2.77 14.61 -18.33
C LYS A 85 2.20 13.33 -18.96
N LYS A 86 0.87 13.28 -19.02
CA LYS A 86 0.05 12.17 -19.55
C LYS A 86 0.64 11.63 -20.85
N GLY A 87 1.37 10.52 -20.77
CA GLY A 87 1.90 9.81 -21.92
C GLY A 87 0.78 9.45 -22.89
N ARG A 88 1.06 9.55 -24.19
CA ARG A 88 0.12 9.22 -25.27
C ARG A 88 -0.45 7.82 -25.03
N ARG A 89 -1.76 7.73 -24.75
CA ARG A 89 -2.48 6.46 -24.61
C ARG A 89 -2.21 5.65 -25.89
N ARG A 90 -1.60 4.47 -25.74
CA ARG A 90 -1.54 3.49 -26.83
C ARG A 90 -2.98 3.14 -27.16
N GLY A 91 -3.37 3.34 -28.42
CA GLY A 91 -4.71 3.01 -28.89
C GLY A 91 -5.00 1.53 -28.59
N ARG A 92 -6.27 1.22 -28.30
CA ARG A 92 -6.72 -0.18 -28.31
C ARG A 92 -6.43 -0.68 -29.73
N GLY A 93 -5.62 -1.73 -29.87
CA GLY A 93 -5.36 -2.38 -31.15
C GLY A 93 -6.66 -2.91 -31.78
N SER A 94 -6.55 -3.81 -32.76
CA SER A 94 -7.64 -4.37 -33.60
C SER A 94 -8.77 -5.13 -32.86
N LEU A 95 -9.03 -4.85 -31.58
CA LEU A 95 -10.17 -5.34 -30.82
C LEU A 95 -11.51 -5.06 -31.52
N ARG A 96 -11.59 -4.01 -32.36
CA ARG A 96 -12.79 -3.73 -33.17
C ARG A 96 -12.97 -4.67 -34.36
N ASP A 97 -11.90 -5.30 -34.83
CA ASP A 97 -11.93 -6.23 -35.97
C ASP A 97 -12.62 -7.55 -35.59
N ARG A 98 -12.51 -7.95 -34.30
CA ARG A 98 -13.16 -9.14 -33.74
C ARG A 98 -14.67 -9.00 -33.49
N LEU A 99 -15.23 -7.81 -33.70
CA LEU A 99 -16.67 -7.56 -33.57
C LEU A 99 -17.36 -7.52 -34.94
N SER A 100 -16.64 -7.80 -36.03
CA SER A 100 -17.23 -8.00 -37.34
C SER A 100 -17.78 -9.42 -37.46
N VAL A 101 -19.02 -9.54 -37.94
CA VAL A 101 -19.64 -10.84 -38.23
C VAL A 101 -18.96 -11.38 -39.50
N THR A 102 -18.20 -12.46 -39.36
CA THR A 102 -17.43 -13.04 -40.47
C THR A 102 -18.22 -14.07 -41.27
N SER A 103 -19.31 -14.59 -40.72
CA SER A 103 -20.23 -15.49 -41.42
C SER A 103 -21.62 -15.50 -40.77
N GLU A 104 -22.65 -15.62 -41.61
CA GLU A 104 -24.03 -15.82 -41.18
C GLU A 104 -24.52 -17.16 -41.74
N VAL A 105 -25.06 -18.02 -40.87
CA VAL A 105 -25.63 -19.32 -41.26
C VAL A 105 -27.09 -19.37 -40.82
N LYS A 106 -28.01 -19.39 -41.78
CA LYS A 106 -29.44 -19.56 -41.51
C LYS A 106 -29.75 -21.04 -41.32
N LEU A 107 -30.14 -21.42 -40.09
CA LEU A 107 -30.58 -22.77 -39.78
C LEU A 107 -32.09 -22.88 -39.96
N LYS A 108 -32.54 -23.95 -40.65
CA LYS A 108 -33.95 -24.31 -40.71
C LYS A 108 -34.31 -25.01 -39.39
N ALA A 109 -35.17 -24.40 -38.59
CA ALA A 109 -35.71 -25.04 -37.40
C ALA A 109 -36.81 -26.04 -37.79
N SER A 110 -36.81 -27.21 -37.18
CA SER A 110 -37.93 -28.16 -37.28
C SER A 110 -39.05 -27.70 -36.36
N VAL A 111 -40.27 -27.65 -36.87
CA VAL A 111 -41.46 -27.28 -36.09
C VAL A 111 -41.77 -28.44 -35.12
N PRO A 112 -41.95 -28.17 -33.82
CA PRO A 112 -42.35 -29.21 -32.87
C PRO A 112 -43.68 -29.85 -33.27
N PRO A 113 -43.86 -31.17 -33.07
CA PRO A 113 -45.12 -31.82 -33.38
C PRO A 113 -46.26 -31.19 -32.57
N GLY A 114 -47.30 -30.72 -33.25
CA GLY A 114 -48.51 -30.12 -32.65
C GLY A 114 -48.70 -28.62 -32.86
N SER A 115 -47.79 -27.91 -33.51
CA SER A 115 -48.00 -26.51 -33.87
C SER A 115 -48.88 -26.38 -35.13
N ARG A 116 -50.09 -25.81 -34.97
CA ARG A 116 -50.89 -25.20 -36.05
C ARG A 116 -50.81 -23.68 -35.93
#